data_AF-A0A0Q9KPA1-F1
#
_entry.id   AF-A0A0Q9KPA1-F1
#
_cell.length_a   1.000
_cell.length_b   1.000
_cell.length_c   1.000
_cell.angle_alpha   90.00
_cell.angle_beta   90.00
_cell.angle_gamma   90.00
#
_symmetry.space_group_name_H-M   'P 1'
#
loop_
_entity.id
_entity.type
_entity.pdbx_description
1 polymer ?
#
loop_
_entity_poly.entity_id
_entity_poly.type
_entity_poly.pdbx_seq_one_letter_code
_entity_poly.pdbx_strand_id
1 'polypeptide(L)'
;MAADMSWANTEDRSARTAPARRALDAKFLEQAGGDPQRAKSLRSAHFKRLALKSAQSRRRAREATEAAVAAETELRSLAGGLIA
;
A
#
# COMPACT_ATOMS: atom_id res chain seq x y z
N MET A 1 -11.44 -7.71 -17.84
CA MET A 1 -12.40 -8.77 -18.22
C MET A 1 -12.07 -10.13 -17.62
N ALA A 2 -10.94 -10.79 -17.93
CA ALA A 2 -10.67 -12.14 -17.41
C ALA A 2 -10.58 -12.22 -15.86
N ALA A 3 -9.97 -11.22 -15.22
CA ALA A 3 -9.92 -11.13 -13.76
C ALA A 3 -11.31 -10.91 -13.15
N ASP A 4 -12.12 -10.05 -13.75
CA ASP A 4 -13.47 -9.71 -13.27
C ASP A 4 -14.39 -10.94 -13.30
N MET A 5 -14.37 -11.69 -14.42
CA MET A 5 -15.10 -12.95 -14.55
C MET A 5 -14.62 -14.01 -13.56
N SER A 6 -13.30 -14.10 -13.34
CA SER A 6 -12.73 -15.05 -12.38
C SER A 6 -13.18 -14.76 -10.94
N TRP A 7 -13.28 -13.49 -10.56
CA TRP A 7 -13.79 -13.08 -9.24
C TRP A 7 -15.30 -13.23 -9.13
N ALA A 8 -16.06 -12.98 -10.20
CA ALA A 8 -17.49 -13.24 -10.24
C ALA A 8 -17.81 -14.71 -9.98
N ASN A 9 -16.99 -15.63 -10.52
CA ASN A 9 -17.13 -17.08 -10.32
C ASN A 9 -16.55 -17.58 -8.98
N THR A 10 -16.05 -16.71 -8.12
CA THR A 10 -15.48 -17.12 -6.84
C THR A 10 -16.57 -17.17 -5.77
N GLU A 11 -17.02 -18.38 -5.44
CA GLU A 11 -18.00 -18.61 -4.38
C GLU A 11 -17.37 -18.44 -2.99
N ASP A 12 -16.18 -19.01 -2.77
CA ASP A 12 -15.42 -18.83 -1.52
C ASP A 12 -14.13 -18.00 -1.74
N ARG A 13 -14.21 -16.74 -1.34
CA ARG A 13 -13.10 -15.78 -1.40
C ARG A 13 -11.96 -16.13 -0.44
N SER A 14 -12.29 -16.72 0.72
CA SER A 14 -11.31 -17.13 1.71
C SER A 14 -10.49 -18.32 1.19
N ALA A 15 -11.14 -19.32 0.60
CA ALA A 15 -10.48 -20.46 -0.03
C ALA A 15 -9.60 -20.04 -1.20
N ARG A 16 -10.08 -19.13 -2.07
CA ARG A 16 -9.30 -18.62 -3.20
C ARG A 16 -7.96 -18.00 -2.77
N THR A 17 -7.94 -17.29 -1.66
CA THR A 17 -6.73 -16.60 -1.16
C THR A 17 -5.89 -17.43 -0.18
N ALA A 18 -6.40 -18.58 0.29
CA ALA A 18 -5.72 -19.41 1.27
C ALA A 18 -4.35 -19.95 0.78
N PRO A 19 -4.17 -20.40 -0.47
CA PRO A 19 -2.86 -20.84 -0.97
C PRO A 19 -1.80 -19.74 -0.90
N ALA A 20 -2.16 -18.51 -1.29
CA ALA A 20 -1.24 -17.37 -1.25
C ALA A 20 -0.86 -17.00 0.19
N ARG A 21 -1.81 -17.03 1.13
CA ARG A 21 -1.53 -16.80 2.56
C ARG A 21 -0.58 -17.85 3.11
N ARG A 22 -0.81 -19.14 2.82
CA ARG A 22 0.08 -20.24 3.23
C ARG A 22 1.48 -20.10 2.65
N ALA A 23 1.60 -19.74 1.37
CA ALA A 23 2.90 -19.54 0.72
C ALA A 23 3.69 -18.39 1.38
N LEU A 24 3.00 -17.29 1.75
CA LEU A 24 3.64 -16.19 2.45
C LEU A 24 4.13 -16.60 3.85
N ASP A 25 3.34 -17.36 4.59
CA ASP A 25 3.77 -17.87 5.91
C ASP A 25 4.94 -18.86 5.78
N ALA A 26 4.91 -19.75 4.78
CA ALA A 26 5.99 -20.70 4.48
C ALA A 26 7.32 -20.00 4.19
N LYS A 27 7.30 -18.90 3.41
CA LYS A 27 8.48 -18.07 3.15
C LYS A 27 9.12 -17.57 4.44
N PHE A 28 8.34 -17.11 5.42
CA PHE A 28 8.90 -16.63 6.69
C PHE A 28 9.44 -17.78 7.55
N LEU A 29 8.83 -18.96 7.48
CA LEU A 29 9.32 -20.15 8.15
C LEU A 29 10.66 -20.62 7.57
N GLU A 30 10.78 -20.64 6.24
CA GLU A 30 12.03 -20.96 5.55
C GLU A 30 13.15 -19.97 5.93
N GLN A 31 12.87 -18.66 5.90
CA GLN A 31 13.82 -17.62 6.31
C GLN A 31 14.23 -17.71 7.78
N ALA A 32 13.35 -18.26 8.63
CA ALA A 32 13.65 -18.50 10.04
C ALA A 32 14.45 -19.79 10.27
N GLY A 33 14.70 -20.59 9.24
CA GLY A 33 15.32 -21.91 9.37
C GLY A 33 14.41 -22.93 10.06
N GLY A 34 13.09 -22.79 9.90
CA GLY A 34 12.10 -23.68 10.50
C GLY A 34 11.63 -23.28 11.92
N ASP A 35 12.21 -22.23 12.52
CA ASP A 35 11.78 -21.76 13.84
C ASP A 35 10.49 -20.91 13.75
N PRO A 36 9.37 -21.37 14.34
CA PRO A 36 8.08 -20.68 14.24
C PRO A 36 8.04 -19.34 14.99
N GLN A 37 8.77 -19.19 16.09
CA GLN A 37 8.80 -17.96 16.87
C GLN A 37 9.62 -16.88 16.15
N ARG A 38 10.75 -17.28 15.54
CA ARG A 38 11.51 -16.40 14.64
C ARG A 38 10.69 -16.03 13.40
N ALA A 39 9.98 -16.98 12.79
CA ALA A 39 9.11 -16.71 11.64
C ALA A 39 8.02 -15.67 11.96
N LYS A 40 7.35 -15.81 13.10
CA LYS A 40 6.36 -14.83 13.60
C LYS A 40 6.96 -13.44 13.75
N SER A 41 8.20 -13.37 14.26
CA SER A 41 8.92 -12.11 14.45
C SER A 41 9.30 -11.47 13.10
N LEU A 42 9.79 -12.26 12.14
CA LEU A 42 10.11 -11.81 10.78
C LEU A 42 8.86 -11.30 10.05
N ARG A 43 7.75 -12.04 10.12
CA ARG A 43 6.46 -11.63 9.55
C ARG A 43 5.98 -10.31 10.15
N SER A 44 6.07 -10.16 11.47
CA SER A 44 5.69 -8.93 12.16
C SER A 44 6.56 -7.75 11.72
N ALA A 45 7.88 -7.95 11.60
CA ALA A 45 8.80 -6.93 11.11
C ALA A 45 8.49 -6.53 9.66
N HIS A 46 8.14 -7.48 8.79
CA HIS A 46 7.76 -7.22 7.40
C HIS A 46 6.57 -6.26 7.31
N PHE A 47 5.48 -6.56 8.01
CA PHE A 47 4.29 -5.71 7.97
C PHE A 47 4.49 -4.36 8.64
N LYS A 48 5.28 -4.27 9.72
CA LYS A 48 5.67 -2.98 10.32
C LYS A 48 6.42 -2.09 9.33
N ARG A 49 7.38 -2.65 8.58
CA ARG A 49 8.10 -1.91 7.52
C ARG A 49 7.16 -1.45 6.41
N LEU A 50 6.20 -2.29 6.00
CA LEU A 50 5.22 -1.93 4.98
C LEU A 50 4.31 -0.78 5.45
N ALA A 51 3.83 -0.85 6.70
CA ALA A 51 3.01 0.20 7.31
C ALA A 51 3.77 1.53 7.39
N LEU A 52 5.05 1.50 7.79
CA LEU A 52 5.91 2.69 7.84
C LEU A 52 6.05 3.33 6.45
N LYS A 53 6.39 2.54 5.41
CA LYS A 53 6.50 3.03 4.03
C LYS A 53 5.19 3.64 3.55
N SER A 54 4.07 2.99 3.87
CA SER A 54 2.74 3.47 3.51
C SER A 54 2.41 4.81 4.18
N ALA A 55 2.72 4.97 5.47
CA ALA A 55 2.54 6.23 6.18
C ALA A 55 3.42 7.36 5.60
N GLN A 56 4.68 7.07 5.28
CA GLN A 56 5.58 8.01 4.62
C GLN A 56 5.06 8.44 3.25
N SER A 57 4.55 7.50 2.45
CA SER A 57 3.97 7.78 1.13
C SER A 57 2.76 8.69 1.23
N ARG A 58 1.83 8.42 2.17
CA ARG A 58 0.66 9.27 2.39
C ARG A 58 1.03 10.68 2.82
N ARG A 59 2.05 10.82 3.67
CA ARG A 59 2.54 12.13 4.10
C ARG A 59 3.07 12.93 2.90
N ARG A 60 3.91 12.32 2.07
CA ARG A 60 4.45 12.97 0.85
C ARG A 60 3.35 13.36 -0.13
N ALA A 61 2.35 12.50 -0.32
CA ALA A 61 1.22 12.81 -1.19
C ALA A 61 0.46 14.04 -0.70
N ARG A 62 0.20 14.13 0.61
CA ARG A 62 -0.43 15.31 1.21
C ARG A 62 0.40 16.59 1.01
N GLU A 63 1.70 16.54 1.30
CA GLU A 63 2.62 17.66 1.10
C GLU A 63 2.62 18.13 -0.36
N ALA A 64 2.62 17.20 -1.32
CA ALA A 64 2.56 17.51 -2.75
C ALA A 64 1.23 18.16 -3.16
N THR A 65 0.10 17.65 -2.66
CA THR A 65 -1.22 18.26 -2.91
C THR A 65 -1.29 19.67 -2.33
N GLU A 66 -0.82 19.88 -1.10
CA GLU A 66 -0.81 21.21 -0.46
C GLU A 66 0.07 22.20 -1.24
N ALA A 67 1.25 21.77 -1.69
CA ALA A 67 2.12 22.58 -2.53
C ALA A 67 1.48 22.95 -3.88
N ALA A 68 0.80 22.00 -4.52
CA ALA A 68 0.08 22.25 -5.78
C ALA A 68 -1.05 23.27 -5.60
N VAL A 69 -1.85 23.15 -4.54
CA VAL A 69 -2.93 24.10 -4.23
C VAL A 69 -2.38 25.50 -3.96
N ALA A 70 -1.26 25.60 -3.23
CA ALA A 70 -0.61 26.88 -2.98
C ALA A 70 -0.13 27.53 -4.29
N ALA A 71 0.53 26.77 -5.16
CA ALA A 71 1.00 27.24 -6.45
C ALA A 71 -0.15 27.66 -7.38
N GLU A 72 -1.25 26.90 -7.42
CA GLU A 72 -2.45 27.27 -8.18
C GLU A 72 -3.08 28.58 -7.65
N THR A 73 -3.08 28.76 -6.33
CA THR A 73 -3.59 29.98 -5.69
C THR A 73 -2.72 31.20 -6.02
N GLU A 74 -1.39 31.04 -5.96
CA GLU A 74 -0.43 32.08 -6.35
C GLU A 74 -0.56 32.43 -7.84
N LEU A 75 -0.64 31.44 -8.72
CA LEU A 75 -0.83 31.68 -10.15
C LEU A 75 -2.13 32.45 -10.41
N ARG A 76 -3.22 32.10 -9.71
CA ARG A 76 -4.51 32.79 -9.84
C ARG A 76 -4.44 34.24 -9.38
N SER A 77 -3.73 34.52 -8.27
CA SER A 77 -3.59 35.90 -7.79
C SER A 77 -2.79 36.76 -8.76
N LEU A 78 -1.69 36.23 -9.30
CA LEU A 78 -0.88 36.91 -10.31
C LEU A 78 -1.66 37.15 -11.61
N ALA A 79 -2.41 36.16 -12.09
CA ALA A 79 -3.25 36.30 -13.28
C ALA A 79 -4.40 37.31 -13.08
N GLY A 80 -4.98 37.36 -11.88
CA GLY A 80 -6.00 38.35 -11.52
C GLY A 80 -5.43 39.78 -11.43
N GLY A 81 -4.18 39.93 -10.99
CA GLY A 81 -3.47 41.21 -10.98
C GLY A 81 -2.97 41.68 -12.35
N LEU A 82 -2.92 40.80 -13.35
CA LEU A 82 -2.51 41.14 -14.72
C LEU A 82 -3.66 41.71 -15.57
N ILE A 83 -4.90 41.61 -15.10
CA ILE A 83 -6.13 42.03 -15.81
C ILE A 83 -6.74 43.32 -15.20
N ALA A 84 -6.24 43.78 -14.06
CA ALA A 84 -6.63 45.04 -13.41
C ALA A 84 -5.66 46.18 -13.78
#